data_AF-A0A0F9D0A1-F1
#
_entry.id   AF-A0A0F9D0A1-F1
#
_cell.length_a   1.000
_cell.length_b   1.000
_cell.length_c   1.000
_cell.angle_alpha   90.00
_cell.angle_beta   90.00
_cell.angle_gamma   90.00
#
_symmetry.space_group_name_H-M   'P 1'
#
loop_
_entity.id
_entity.type
_entity.pdbx_description
1 polymer ?
#
loop_
_entity_poly.entity_id
_entity_poly.type
_entity_poly.pdbx_seq_one_letter_code
_entity_poly.pdbx_strand_id
1 'polypeptide(L)'
;MAWTLAELSKIETDTLRKSVIDTLLMNSNLMELLPWETIGTLATTIVRYKDLPSFGYRKVNEGFSESTGKFEQKVENISLGGLDIDTDKAIARAKNTIADARAVQQ
;
A
#
# COMPACT_ATOMS: atom_id res chain seq x y z
N MET A 1 4.55 -10.45 0.95
CA MET A 1 3.19 -11.04 1.02
C MET A 1 2.29 -9.90 1.44
N ALA A 2 1.41 -9.49 0.54
CA ALA A 2 0.54 -8.35 0.77
C ALA A 2 -0.66 -8.78 1.64
N TRP A 3 -0.92 -8.03 2.70
CA TRP A 3 -2.01 -8.30 3.64
C TRP A 3 -3.00 -7.15 3.61
N THR A 4 -4.29 -7.44 3.73
CA THR A 4 -5.29 -6.39 3.99
C THR A 4 -5.12 -5.88 5.42
N LEU A 5 -5.55 -4.63 5.67
CA LEU A 5 -5.46 -4.05 7.01
C LEU A 5 -6.31 -4.86 8.02
N ALA A 6 -7.40 -5.47 7.57
CA ALA A 6 -8.27 -6.35 8.34
C ALA A 6 -7.61 -7.69 8.75
N GLU A 7 -6.69 -8.21 7.93
CA GLU A 7 -5.91 -9.39 8.28
C GLU A 7 -4.74 -9.02 9.18
N LEU A 8 -4.12 -7.87 8.93
CA LEU A 8 -3.04 -7.33 9.76
C LEU A 8 -3.50 -7.10 11.20
N SER A 9 -4.72 -6.57 11.40
CA SER A 9 -5.28 -6.32 12.75
C SER A 9 -5.43 -7.58 13.61
N LYS A 10 -5.55 -8.75 12.98
CA LYS A 10 -5.69 -10.04 13.66
C LYS A 10 -4.35 -10.62 14.09
N ILE A 11 -3.30 -10.34 13.33
CA ILE A 11 -1.94 -10.85 13.59
C ILE A 11 -1.20 -9.91 14.56
N GLU A 12 -1.51 -8.62 14.54
CA GLU A 12 -0.82 -7.61 15.34
C GLU A 12 -1.00 -7.83 16.84
N THR A 13 0.11 -7.78 17.57
CA THR A 13 0.15 -8.03 19.02
C THR A 13 0.26 -6.76 19.86
N ASP A 14 0.74 -5.68 19.26
CA ASP A 14 0.84 -4.37 19.91
C ASP A 14 -0.53 -3.69 19.94
N THR A 15 -1.03 -3.41 21.15
CA THR A 15 -2.36 -2.83 21.37
C THR A 15 -2.50 -1.44 20.75
N LEU A 16 -1.42 -0.65 20.69
CA LEU A 16 -1.45 0.70 20.11
C LEU A 16 -1.53 0.64 18.58
N ARG A 17 -0.72 -0.21 17.96
CA ARG A 17 -0.76 -0.39 16.50
C ARG A 17 -2.08 -0.99 16.04
N LYS A 18 -2.60 -1.94 16.81
CA LYS A 18 -3.90 -2.55 16.54
C LYS A 18 -5.03 -1.52 16.61
N SER A 19 -5.04 -0.63 17.59
CA SER A 19 -6.08 0.42 17.67
C SER A 19 -6.03 1.37 16.47
N VAL A 20 -4.83 1.79 16.05
CA VAL A 20 -4.64 2.63 14.85
C VAL A 20 -5.25 1.94 13.62
N ILE A 21 -4.93 0.67 13.43
CA ILE A 21 -5.42 -0.14 12.32
C ILE A 21 -6.96 -0.24 12.35
N ASP A 22 -7.55 -0.53 13.51
CA ASP A 22 -9.00 -0.68 13.66
C ASP A 22 -9.72 0.64 13.39
N THR A 23 -9.18 1.77 13.86
CA THR A 23 -9.72 3.10 13.58
C THR A 23 -9.64 3.46 12.09
N LEU A 24 -8.55 3.11 11.40
CA LEU A 24 -8.41 3.32 9.95
C LEU A 24 -9.42 2.50 9.16
N LEU A 25 -9.64 1.24 9.56
CA LEU A 25 -10.62 0.35 8.94
C LEU A 25 -12.05 0.93 9.11
N MET A 26 -12.37 1.42 10.31
CA MET A 26 -13.71 1.94 10.62
C MET A 26 -14.02 3.28 9.94
N ASN A 27 -13.01 4.10 9.64
CA ASN A 27 -13.19 5.40 8.98
C ASN A 27 -13.14 5.32 7.44
N SER A 28 -12.56 4.28 6.85
CA SER A 28 -12.36 4.20 5.39
C SER A 28 -12.57 2.80 4.83
N ASN A 29 -13.65 2.65 4.06
CA ASN A 29 -13.97 1.40 3.34
C ASN A 29 -12.91 1.00 2.30
N LEU A 30 -12.13 1.97 1.79
CA LEU A 30 -11.08 1.69 0.80
C LEU A 30 -9.90 0.96 1.43
N MET A 31 -9.59 1.26 2.70
CA MET A 31 -8.43 0.70 3.39
C MET A 31 -8.64 -0.74 3.86
N GLU A 32 -9.90 -1.20 3.89
CA GLU A 32 -10.26 -2.59 4.14
C GLU A 32 -9.92 -3.49 2.93
N LEU A 33 -10.11 -2.99 1.71
CA LEU A 33 -9.97 -3.78 0.48
C LEU A 33 -8.56 -3.73 -0.12
N LEU A 34 -7.82 -2.65 0.10
CA LEU A 34 -6.50 -2.48 -0.49
C LEU A 34 -5.46 -3.38 0.21
N PRO A 35 -4.72 -4.21 -0.55
CA PRO A 35 -3.62 -4.99 0.00
C PRO A 35 -2.40 -4.09 0.23
N TRP A 36 -1.81 -4.19 1.42
CA TRP A 36 -0.61 -3.47 1.80
C TRP A 36 0.60 -4.39 1.71
N GLU A 37 1.64 -3.95 1.00
CA GLU A 37 2.92 -4.66 0.92
C GLU A 37 4.06 -3.76 1.39
N THR A 38 4.96 -4.34 2.20
CA THR A 38 6.19 -3.66 2.60
C THR A 38 7.26 -3.91 1.55
N ILE A 39 7.62 -2.85 0.82
CA ILE A 39 8.59 -2.89 -0.28
C ILE A 39 10.04 -2.69 0.26
N GLY A 40 10.19 -2.16 1.47
CA GLY A 40 11.48 -1.94 2.12
C GLY A 40 12.35 -0.85 1.47
N THR A 41 11.86 -0.19 0.44
CA THR A 41 12.54 0.88 -0.31
C THR A 41 11.56 2.01 -0.60
N LEU A 42 12.09 3.22 -0.87
CA LEU A 42 11.29 4.41 -1.18
C LEU A 42 10.89 4.52 -2.65
N ALA A 43 11.33 3.59 -3.50
CA ALA A 43 10.98 3.61 -4.91
C ALA A 43 10.87 2.18 -5.46
N THR A 44 9.79 1.92 -6.18
CA THR A 44 9.60 0.68 -6.93
C THR A 44 9.73 0.98 -8.41
N THR A 45 10.59 0.20 -9.07
CA THR A 45 10.74 0.23 -10.51
C THR A 45 9.90 -0.89 -11.11
N ILE A 46 9.00 -0.53 -12.03
CA ILE A 46 8.12 -1.46 -12.73
C ILE A 46 8.43 -1.40 -14.22
N VAL A 47 8.61 -2.56 -14.84
CA VAL A 47 8.68 -2.67 -16.30
C VAL A 47 7.30 -3.04 -16.81
N ARG A 48 6.73 -2.21 -17.68
CA ARG A 48 5.45 -2.46 -18.34
C ARG A 48 5.62 -2.56 -19.85
N TYR A 49 4.72 -3.30 -20.49
CA TYR A 49 4.56 -3.20 -21.94
C TYR A 49 3.98 -1.82 -22.29
N LYS A 50 4.66 -1.12 -23.20
CA LYS A 50 4.22 0.16 -23.74
C LYS A 50 3.33 -0.05 -24.95
N ASP A 51 3.83 -0.83 -25.91
CA ASP A 51 3.15 -1.15 -27.16
C ASP A 51 3.08 -2.66 -27.33
N LEU A 52 1.88 -3.17 -27.62
CA LEU A 52 1.72 -4.56 -28.02
C LEU A 52 2.13 -4.73 -29.49
N PRO A 53 2.69 -5.89 -29.86
CA PRO A 53 2.92 -6.21 -31.26
C PRO A 53 1.60 -6.13 -32.06
N SER A 54 1.64 -5.48 -33.22
CA SER A 54 0.50 -5.39 -34.12
C SER A 54 0.45 -6.61 -35.03
N PHE A 55 -0.75 -7.14 -35.27
CA PHE A 55 -0.94 -8.15 -36.32
C PHE A 55 -1.20 -7.50 -37.68
N GLY A 56 -0.73 -8.14 -38.75
CA GLY A 56 -0.96 -7.70 -40.13
C GLY A 56 -1.34 -8.86 -41.04
N TYR A 57 -2.15 -8.59 -42.05
CA TYR A 57 -2.52 -9.56 -43.08
C TYR A 57 -1.46 -9.61 -44.17
N ARG A 58 -1.15 -10.81 -44.69
CA ARG A 58 -0.22 -11.01 -45.80
C ARG A 58 -0.95 -11.44 -47.07
N LYS A 59 -0.35 -11.17 -48.23
CA LYS A 59 -0.80 -11.73 -49.52
C LYS A 59 -0.23 -13.14 -49.73
N VAL A 60 -0.81 -13.86 -50.68
CA VAL A 60 -0.31 -15.18 -51.11
C VAL A 60 1.10 -15.00 -51.67
N ASN A 61 2.05 -15.83 -51.23
CA ASN A 61 3.49 -15.78 -51.51
C ASN A 61 4.29 -14.61 -50.90
N GLU A 62 3.73 -13.80 -50.00
CA GLU A 62 4.49 -12.83 -49.21
C GLU A 62 4.75 -13.32 -47.77
N GLY A 63 5.78 -12.78 -47.12
CA GLY A 63 6.08 -12.99 -45.69
C GLY A 63 5.27 -12.06 -44.78
N PHE A 64 5.19 -12.38 -43.50
CA PHE A 64 4.66 -11.45 -42.49
C PHE A 64 5.73 -10.42 -42.10
N SER A 65 5.33 -9.17 -41.89
CA SER A 65 6.22 -8.17 -41.29
C SER A 65 6.43 -8.50 -39.82
N GLU A 66 7.67 -8.45 -39.35
CA GLU A 66 7.97 -8.60 -37.93
C GLU A 66 7.49 -7.35 -37.16
N SER A 67 6.83 -7.58 -36.03
CA SER A 67 6.41 -6.54 -35.09
C SER A 67 6.85 -6.97 -33.70
N THR A 68 7.61 -6.11 -33.01
CA THR A 68 8.11 -6.38 -31.66
C THR A 68 7.49 -5.39 -30.69
N GLY A 69 7.04 -5.89 -29.54
CA GLY A 69 6.50 -5.07 -28.46
C GLY A 69 7.62 -4.27 -27.79
N LYS A 70 7.31 -3.04 -27.39
CA LYS A 70 8.24 -2.17 -26.65
C LYS A 70 7.96 -2.25 -25.16
N PHE A 71 9.01 -2.38 -24.37
CA PHE A 71 8.96 -2.29 -22.92
C PHE A 71 9.34 -0.88 -22.47
N GLU A 72 8.72 -0.43 -21.39
CA GLU A 72 9.03 0.84 -20.74
C GLU A 72 9.19 0.62 -19.24
N GLN A 73 10.21 1.26 -18.68
CA GLN A 73 10.48 1.26 -17.25
C GLN A 73 9.87 2.50 -16.63
N LYS A 74 9.01 2.32 -15.63
CA LYS A 74 8.42 3.40 -14.83
C LYS A 74 8.89 3.28 -13.40
N VAL A 75 9.20 4.41 -12.77
CA VAL A 75 9.59 4.48 -11.37
C VAL A 75 8.46 5.13 -10.59
N GLU A 76 8.01 4.45 -9.53
CA GLU A 76 7.03 4.96 -8.59
C GLU A 76 7.73 5.26 -7.26
N ASN A 77 7.68 6.53 -6.84
CA ASN A 77 8.30 7.00 -5.61
C ASN A 77 7.28 7.09 -4.49
N ILE A 78 7.70 6.73 -3.29
CA ILE A 78 6.91 6.79 -2.06
C ILE A 78 7.50 7.90 -1.19
N SER A 79 6.64 8.82 -0.73
CA SER A 79 7.00 9.89 0.19
C SER A 79 6.45 9.62 1.59
N LEU A 80 7.21 9.97 2.62
CA LEU A 80 6.73 9.92 4.01
C LEU A 80 5.96 11.21 4.33
N GLY A 81 4.72 11.05 4.79
CA GLY A 81 3.92 12.12 5.38
C GLY A 81 3.60 11.78 6.83
N GLY A 82 3.62 12.78 7.71
CA GLY A 82 3.34 12.59 9.13
C GLY A 82 3.04 13.92 9.83
N LEU A 83 2.41 13.81 11.00
CA LEU A 83 2.18 14.89 11.94
C LEU A 83 2.67 14.43 13.32
N ASP A 84 2.94 15.39 14.20
CA ASP A 84 3.37 15.12 15.57
C ASP A 84 2.21 15.43 16.54
N ILE A 85 1.96 14.53 17.48
CA ILE A 85 0.92 14.64 18.49
C ILE A 85 1.48 14.15 19.82
N ASP A 86 1.54 15.07 20.80
CA ASP A 86 2.08 14.81 22.13
C ASP A 86 0.97 14.66 23.18
N THR A 87 1.10 13.63 24.02
CA THR A 87 0.26 13.43 25.22
C THR A 87 1.12 13.54 26.49
N ASP A 88 0.58 14.18 27.54
CA ASP A 88 1.24 14.30 28.83
C ASP A 88 1.57 12.93 29.44
N LYS A 89 2.81 12.78 29.93
CA LYS A 89 3.32 11.57 30.60
C LYS A 89 2.52 11.22 31.86
N ALA A 90 1.97 12.20 32.58
CA ALA A 90 1.13 11.96 33.75
C ALA A 90 -0.18 11.27 33.38
N ILE A 91 -0.81 11.71 32.30
CA ILE A 91 -2.06 11.13 31.76
C ILE A 91 -1.77 9.76 31.14
N ALA A 92 -0.70 9.63 30.36
CA ALA A 92 -0.33 8.35 29.75
C ALA A 92 0.09 7.27 30.76
N ARG A 93 0.57 7.65 31.95
CA ARG A 93 0.92 6.70 33.03
C ARG A 93 -0.28 6.36 33.92
N ALA A 94 -1.40 7.08 33.80
CA ALA A 94 -2.60 6.82 34.57
C ALA A 94 -3.26 5.51 34.09
N LYS A 95 -3.13 4.45 34.90
CA LYS A 95 -3.74 3.13 34.64
C LYS A 95 -5.26 3.09 34.86
N ASN A 96 -5.88 4.21 35.24
CA ASN A 96 -7.31 4.30 35.56
C ASN A 96 -8.11 4.91 34.40
N THR A 97 -7.82 4.50 33.17
CA THR A 97 -8.44 5.05 31.96
C THR A 97 -9.04 3.90 31.15
N ILE A 98 -10.28 4.08 30.69
CA ILE A 98 -11.06 3.07 29.94
C ILE A 98 -10.40 2.73 28.60
N ALA A 99 -9.69 3.70 28.02
CA ALA A 99 -8.83 3.54 26.84
C ALA A 99 -7.55 4.36 27.06
N ASP A 100 -6.42 3.94 26.49
CA ASP A 100 -5.17 4.69 26.56
C ASP A 100 -5.36 6.08 25.92
N ALA A 101 -4.94 7.15 26.61
CA ALA A 101 -5.03 8.51 26.09
C ALA A 101 -4.27 8.67 24.76
N ARG A 102 -3.19 7.90 24.55
CA ARG A 102 -2.45 7.86 23.29
C ARG A 102 -3.18 7.12 22.16
N ALA A 103 -4.15 6.28 22.50
CA ALA A 103 -4.98 5.60 21.52
C ALA A 103 -6.14 6.49 21.06
N VAL A 104 -6.58 7.44 21.90
CA VAL A 104 -7.73 8.31 21.62
C VAL A 104 -7.34 9.62 20.96
N GLN A 105 -6.17 10.19 21.28
CA GLN A 105 -5.70 11.46 20.69
C GLN A 105 -5.08 11.31 19.28
N GLN A 106 -5.28 10.16 18.63
CA GLN A 106 -4.73 9.85 17.31
C GLN A 106 -5.45 10.60 16.20
#